data_AF-A0A1G9HZB5-F1
#
_entry.id   AF-A0A1G9HZB5-F1
#
_cell.length_a   1.000
_cell.length_b   1.000
_cell.length_c   1.000
_cell.angle_alpha   90.00
_cell.angle_beta   90.00
_cell.angle_gamma   90.00
#
_symmetry.space_group_name_H-M   'P 1'
#
loop_
_entity.id
_entity.type
_entity.pdbx_description
1 polymer ?
#
loop_
_entity_poly.entity_id
_entity_poly.type
_entity_poly.pdbx_seq_one_letter_code
_entity_poly.pdbx_strand_id
1 'polypeptide(L)'
;MTDLIAKTAIDRRLAEIIQPVIEGMGFELVRIRLQGGRTATLQIMADRPEGGINVEDCAEISTAVSATLDVEDPLEDAYHLEVSSPGIDRPLTRLKDFATFEGYDARLETNQPIDGRKRFKGVLAGVEGDEVLLNIEEHGETHTIGLNFDWLSDAKLLLTDELIALMLKQRKEAGTLPPGAEAGAGIGDGRAIDPDDAGFDEIEMDDEGLDPETEQGGRDAATKE
;
A
#
# COMPACT_ATOMS: atom_id res chain seq x y z
N MET A 1 -24.00 5.42 1.52
CA MET A 1 -22.90 5.96 0.70
C MET A 1 -21.67 5.14 1.03
N THR A 2 -21.08 4.50 0.03
CA THR A 2 -19.91 3.66 0.25
C THR A 2 -18.69 4.55 0.25
N ASP A 3 -17.95 4.57 1.35
CA ASP A 3 -16.73 5.35 1.47
C ASP A 3 -15.52 4.44 1.26
N LEU A 4 -14.88 4.58 0.10
CA LEU A 4 -13.69 3.82 -0.25
C LEU A 4 -12.42 4.33 0.45
N ILE A 5 -12.41 5.62 0.86
CA ILE A 5 -11.33 6.18 1.68
C ILE A 5 -11.38 5.54 3.06
N ALA A 6 -12.58 5.38 3.64
CA ALA A 6 -12.82 4.88 5.00
C ALA A 6 -13.97 3.84 5.08
N LYS A 7 -13.62 2.55 5.16
CA LYS A 7 -14.60 1.45 5.05
C LYS A 7 -15.44 1.25 6.31
N THR A 8 -14.84 1.31 7.49
CA THR A 8 -15.53 1.05 8.76
C THR A 8 -16.06 2.34 9.40
N ALA A 9 -16.93 2.22 10.41
CA ALA A 9 -17.42 3.39 11.14
C ALA A 9 -16.28 4.12 11.88
N ILE A 10 -15.32 3.37 12.41
CA ILE A 10 -14.15 3.95 13.08
C ILE A 10 -13.21 4.63 12.07
N ASP A 11 -12.98 4.02 10.89
CA ASP A 11 -12.20 4.65 9.83
C ASP A 11 -12.81 5.99 9.41
N ARG A 12 -14.14 6.08 9.30
CA ARG A 12 -14.83 7.33 8.91
C ARG A 12 -14.68 8.42 9.95
N ARG A 13 -14.87 8.07 11.24
CA ARG A 13 -14.63 8.99 12.35
C ARG A 13 -13.19 9.51 12.35
N LEU A 14 -12.22 8.64 12.12
CA LEU A 14 -10.82 9.03 12.03
C LEU A 14 -10.56 9.92 10.80
N ALA A 15 -11.14 9.58 9.64
CA ALA A 15 -11.04 10.38 8.42
C ALA A 15 -11.55 11.81 8.61
N GLU A 16 -12.72 11.99 9.25
CA GLU A 16 -13.30 13.30 9.56
C GLU A 16 -12.36 14.20 10.37
N ILE A 17 -11.54 13.60 11.25
CA ILE A 17 -10.56 14.31 12.08
C ILE A 17 -9.30 14.66 11.29
N ILE A 18 -8.74 13.69 10.55
CA ILE A 18 -7.40 13.84 9.95
C ILE A 18 -7.41 14.44 8.55
N GLN A 19 -8.51 14.28 7.80
CA GLN A 19 -8.59 14.74 6.42
C GLN A 19 -8.37 16.26 6.31
N PRO A 20 -8.98 17.13 7.15
CA PRO A 20 -8.72 18.57 7.11
C PRO A 20 -7.27 18.93 7.40
N VAL A 21 -6.58 18.14 8.24
CA VAL A 21 -5.15 18.33 8.56
C VAL A 21 -4.29 18.03 7.34
N ILE A 22 -4.51 16.86 6.72
CA ILE A 22 -3.78 16.42 5.52
C ILE A 22 -4.02 17.40 4.35
N GLU A 23 -5.26 17.80 4.12
CA GLU A 23 -5.63 18.76 3.07
C GLU A 23 -5.09 20.17 3.34
N GLY A 24 -5.08 20.60 4.60
CA GLY A 24 -4.49 21.89 5.01
C GLY A 24 -2.98 21.98 4.75
N MET A 25 -2.30 20.83 4.68
CA MET A 25 -0.88 20.72 4.33
C MET A 25 -0.64 20.62 2.80
N GLY A 26 -1.70 20.61 1.99
CA GLY A 26 -1.62 20.51 0.52
C GLY A 26 -1.48 19.08 0.00
N PHE A 27 -1.76 18.08 0.84
CA PHE A 27 -1.85 16.68 0.46
C PHE A 27 -3.31 16.26 0.33
N GLU A 28 -3.53 15.03 -0.10
CA GLU A 28 -4.85 14.44 -0.19
C GLU A 28 -4.86 13.10 0.54
N LEU A 29 -5.90 12.87 1.34
CA LEU A 29 -6.13 11.57 1.93
C LEU A 29 -6.59 10.59 0.84
N VAL A 30 -5.80 9.54 0.62
CA VAL A 30 -6.11 8.47 -0.34
C VAL A 30 -6.85 7.35 0.36
N ARG A 31 -6.35 6.88 1.50
CA ARG A 31 -6.97 5.77 2.24
C ARG A 31 -6.65 5.85 3.73
N ILE A 32 -7.60 5.46 4.56
CA ILE A 32 -7.37 5.22 5.99
C ILE A 32 -7.92 3.86 6.41
N ARG A 33 -7.15 3.08 7.17
CA ARG A 33 -7.59 1.80 7.72
C ARG A 33 -7.02 1.61 9.12
N LEU A 34 -7.90 1.34 10.08
CA LEU A 34 -7.51 0.74 11.35
C LEU A 34 -7.52 -0.79 11.21
N GLN A 35 -6.35 -1.41 11.28
CA GLN A 35 -6.16 -2.85 11.03
C GLN A 35 -5.43 -3.50 12.21
N GLY A 36 -5.56 -4.82 12.38
CA GLY A 36 -4.74 -5.57 13.33
C GLY A 36 -5.52 -6.27 14.44
N GLY A 37 -4.76 -6.76 15.43
CA GLY A 37 -5.23 -7.58 16.55
C GLY A 37 -4.95 -6.90 17.89
N ARG A 38 -4.04 -7.47 18.70
CA ARG A 38 -3.77 -7.01 20.08
C ARG A 38 -3.25 -5.57 20.19
N THR A 39 -2.54 -5.09 19.17
CA THR A 39 -2.19 -3.68 18.97
C THR A 39 -2.59 -3.34 17.55
N ALA A 40 -3.42 -2.30 17.38
CA ALA A 40 -3.89 -1.91 16.07
C ALA A 40 -2.82 -1.09 15.31
N THR A 41 -2.91 -1.08 13.99
CA THR A 41 -2.17 -0.18 13.10
C THR A 41 -3.16 0.73 12.42
N LEU A 42 -3.01 2.04 12.61
CA LEU A 42 -3.70 3.06 11.83
C LEU A 42 -2.86 3.38 10.60
N GLN A 43 -3.22 2.79 9.47
CA GLN A 43 -2.57 3.04 8.19
C GLN A 43 -3.26 4.20 7.46
N ILE A 44 -2.46 5.19 7.08
CA ILE A 44 -2.86 6.34 6.29
C ILE A 44 -2.04 6.34 5.01
N MET A 45 -2.73 6.35 3.87
CA MET A 45 -2.13 6.63 2.57
C MET A 45 -2.48 8.05 2.17
N ALA A 46 -1.47 8.85 1.89
CA ALA A 46 -1.62 10.21 1.40
C ALA A 46 -0.88 10.38 0.07
N ASP A 47 -1.27 11.39 -0.68
CA ASP A 47 -0.61 11.73 -1.94
C ASP A 47 -0.71 13.23 -2.22
N ARG A 48 0.05 13.73 -3.18
CA ARG A 48 -0.17 15.07 -3.74
C ARG A 48 -1.21 15.00 -4.86
N PRO A 49 -1.91 16.11 -5.17
CA PRO A 49 -2.79 16.17 -6.35
C PRO A 49 -2.07 15.82 -7.66
N GLU A 50 -0.80 16.24 -7.78
CA GLU A 50 0.09 15.95 -8.92
C GLU A 50 0.71 14.54 -8.86
N GLY A 51 0.53 13.84 -7.73
CA GLY A 51 1.11 12.53 -7.44
C GLY A 51 2.52 12.56 -6.86
N GLY A 52 2.81 11.55 -6.04
CA GLY A 52 4.09 11.35 -5.37
C GLY A 52 4.22 12.16 -4.07
N ILE A 53 4.63 11.47 -3.01
CA ILE A 53 5.15 12.09 -1.78
C ILE A 53 6.45 11.40 -1.37
N ASN A 54 7.33 12.13 -0.72
CA ASN A 54 8.59 11.60 -0.21
C ASN A 54 8.51 11.17 1.27
N VAL A 55 9.63 10.69 1.81
CA VAL A 55 9.69 10.20 3.19
C VAL A 55 9.54 11.36 4.17
N GLU A 56 10.09 12.53 3.83
CA GLU A 56 9.96 13.76 4.60
C GLU A 56 8.50 14.20 4.68
N ASP A 57 7.76 14.20 3.57
CA ASP A 57 6.33 14.49 3.49
C ASP A 57 5.54 13.52 4.38
N CYS A 58 5.86 12.22 4.35
CA CYS A 58 5.22 11.22 5.21
C CYS A 58 5.48 11.51 6.69
N ALA A 59 6.70 11.95 7.04
CA ALA A 59 7.07 12.31 8.41
C ALA A 59 6.36 13.57 8.91
N GLU A 60 6.21 14.58 8.04
CA GLU A 60 5.44 15.80 8.34
C GLU A 60 3.96 15.45 8.60
N ILE A 61 3.34 14.67 7.72
CA ILE A 61 1.95 14.23 7.87
C ILE A 61 1.80 13.42 9.17
N SER A 62 2.71 12.47 9.42
CA SER A 62 2.69 11.65 10.63
C SER A 62 2.72 12.51 11.90
N THR A 63 3.61 13.52 11.94
CA THR A 63 3.72 14.43 13.08
C THR A 63 2.44 15.25 13.30
N ALA A 64 1.89 15.84 12.24
CA ALA A 64 0.68 16.67 12.33
C ALA A 64 -0.56 15.85 12.71
N VAL A 65 -0.71 14.66 12.12
CA VAL A 65 -1.81 13.74 12.43
C VAL A 65 -1.69 13.22 13.86
N SER A 66 -0.50 12.80 14.30
CA SER A 66 -0.28 12.33 15.67
C SER A 66 -0.69 13.40 16.69
N ALA A 67 -0.25 14.64 16.50
CA ALA A 67 -0.61 15.74 17.40
C ALA A 67 -2.13 16.00 17.45
N THR A 68 -2.81 15.84 16.32
CA THR A 68 -4.27 16.01 16.26
C THR A 68 -4.99 14.86 16.97
N LEU A 69 -4.54 13.62 16.75
CA LEU A 69 -5.12 12.44 17.40
C LEU A 69 -4.87 12.42 18.91
N ASP A 70 -3.77 13.00 19.40
CA ASP A 70 -3.50 13.15 20.83
C ASP A 70 -4.49 14.14 21.51
N VAL A 71 -5.01 15.12 20.77
CA VAL A 71 -5.98 16.11 21.28
C VAL A 71 -7.41 15.57 21.22
N GLU A 72 -7.78 14.99 20.08
CA GLU A 72 -9.15 14.47 19.85
C GLU A 72 -9.38 13.10 20.50
N ASP A 73 -8.30 12.36 20.79
CA ASP A 73 -8.24 11.05 21.43
C ASP A 73 -9.38 10.09 21.01
N PRO A 74 -9.52 9.76 19.71
CA PRO A 74 -10.66 8.99 19.23
C PRO A 74 -10.56 7.48 19.51
N LEU A 75 -9.40 6.98 19.95
CA LEU A 75 -9.09 5.56 20.13
C LEU A 75 -8.66 5.29 21.57
N GLU A 76 -9.38 4.39 22.27
CA GLU A 76 -9.08 4.05 23.66
C GLU A 76 -7.85 3.14 23.81
N ASP A 77 -7.56 2.33 22.79
CA ASP A 77 -6.47 1.36 22.77
C ASP A 77 -5.22 1.89 22.07
N ALA A 78 -4.05 1.42 22.52
CA ALA A 78 -2.78 1.73 21.88
C ALA A 78 -2.72 1.23 20.43
N TYR A 79 -2.11 2.03 19.56
CA TYR A 79 -1.96 1.73 18.14
C TYR A 79 -0.60 2.18 17.60
N HIS A 80 -0.24 1.66 16.42
CA HIS A 80 0.87 2.11 15.60
C HIS A 80 0.35 3.01 14.48
N LEU A 81 0.93 4.20 14.33
CA LEU A 81 0.63 5.10 13.21
C LEU A 81 1.57 4.79 12.03
N GLU A 82 1.01 4.51 10.87
CA GLU A 82 1.76 4.30 9.62
C GLU A 82 1.27 5.28 8.56
N VAL A 83 2.18 6.11 8.05
CA VAL A 83 1.90 7.04 6.95
C VAL A 83 2.76 6.68 5.75
N SER A 84 2.13 6.54 4.59
CA SER A 84 2.81 6.15 3.35
C SER A 84 2.19 6.78 2.10
N SER A 85 2.93 6.77 1.00
CA SER A 85 2.36 6.96 -0.34
C SER A 85 1.63 5.67 -0.78
N PRO A 86 0.60 5.74 -1.64
CA PRO A 86 -0.08 4.55 -2.16
C PRO A 86 0.80 3.65 -3.06
N GLY A 87 1.85 4.20 -3.68
CA GLY A 87 2.81 3.42 -4.48
C GLY A 87 2.18 2.64 -5.65
N ILE A 88 2.69 1.44 -5.91
CA ILE A 88 2.29 0.58 -7.04
C ILE A 88 0.98 -0.20 -6.81
N ASP A 89 0.62 -0.50 -5.56
CA ASP A 89 -0.67 -1.13 -5.20
C ASP A 89 -1.73 -0.05 -4.93
N ARG A 90 -1.81 0.93 -5.84
CA ARG A 90 -2.57 2.15 -5.64
C ARG A 90 -4.08 1.86 -5.54
N PRO A 91 -4.73 2.13 -4.40
CA PRO A 91 -6.18 2.06 -4.30
C PRO A 91 -6.82 3.25 -5.04
N LEU A 92 -7.96 3.01 -5.67
CA LEU A 92 -8.79 4.03 -6.31
C LEU A 92 -9.98 4.28 -5.38
N THR A 93 -9.95 5.40 -4.66
CA THR A 93 -10.90 5.64 -3.55
C THR A 93 -11.79 6.84 -3.78
N ARG A 94 -11.49 7.66 -4.80
CA ARG A 94 -12.21 8.89 -5.14
C ARG A 94 -12.55 8.86 -6.62
N LEU A 95 -13.69 9.45 -7.01
CA LEU A 95 -14.09 9.53 -8.41
C LEU A 95 -12.98 10.09 -9.32
N LYS A 96 -12.28 11.14 -8.87
CA LYS A 96 -11.16 11.72 -9.62
C LYS A 96 -10.03 10.73 -9.88
N ASP A 97 -9.81 9.75 -9.02
CA ASP A 97 -8.74 8.76 -9.23
C ASP A 97 -9.02 7.94 -10.51
N PHE A 98 -10.28 7.58 -10.75
CA PHE A 98 -10.66 6.84 -11.95
C PHE A 98 -10.49 7.64 -13.24
N ALA A 99 -10.69 8.97 -13.17
CA ALA A 99 -10.41 9.87 -14.27
C ALA A 99 -8.89 10.08 -14.49
N THR A 100 -8.13 10.27 -13.41
CA THR A 100 -6.67 10.46 -13.48
C THR A 100 -5.95 9.24 -14.08
N PHE A 101 -6.42 8.04 -13.79
CA PHE A 101 -5.84 6.78 -14.27
C PHE A 101 -6.62 6.15 -15.42
N GLU A 102 -7.37 6.94 -16.18
CA GLU A 102 -7.95 6.48 -17.46
C GLU A 102 -6.85 5.89 -18.35
N GLY A 103 -7.16 4.77 -19.01
CA GLY A 103 -6.22 4.01 -19.83
C GLY A 103 -5.40 2.96 -19.06
N TYR A 104 -5.45 2.92 -17.73
CA TYR A 104 -4.75 1.89 -16.94
C TYR A 104 -5.66 0.72 -16.57
N ASP A 105 -5.06 -0.47 -16.45
CA ASP A 105 -5.73 -1.65 -15.92
C ASP A 105 -6.12 -1.46 -14.45
N ALA A 106 -7.38 -1.77 -14.15
CA ALA A 106 -7.92 -1.72 -12.80
C ALA A 106 -8.72 -2.98 -12.49
N ARG A 107 -8.84 -3.24 -11.19
CA ARG A 107 -9.78 -4.20 -10.64
C ARG A 107 -10.77 -3.48 -9.75
N LEU A 108 -12.05 -3.68 -10.04
CA LEU A 108 -13.18 -3.16 -9.28
C LEU A 108 -13.90 -4.32 -8.60
N GLU A 109 -14.33 -4.11 -7.36
CA GLU A 109 -15.14 -5.07 -6.61
C GLU A 109 -16.39 -4.38 -6.08
N THR A 110 -17.56 -4.92 -6.36
CA THR A 110 -18.85 -4.36 -5.97
C THR A 110 -19.37 -4.98 -4.68
N ASN A 111 -20.18 -4.22 -3.94
CA ASN A 111 -20.78 -4.67 -2.69
C ASN A 111 -21.75 -5.85 -2.91
N GLN A 112 -22.51 -5.84 -4.00
CA GLN A 112 -23.47 -6.87 -4.40
C GLN A 112 -23.11 -7.44 -5.77
N PRO A 113 -23.45 -8.71 -6.06
CA PRO A 113 -23.22 -9.27 -7.39
C PRO A 113 -24.06 -8.53 -8.44
N ILE A 114 -23.45 -8.18 -9.56
CA ILE A 114 -24.11 -7.69 -10.77
C ILE A 114 -23.91 -8.78 -11.82
N ASP A 115 -25.00 -9.31 -12.36
CA ASP A 115 -24.98 -10.45 -13.29
C ASP A 115 -24.18 -11.65 -12.80
N GLY A 116 -24.29 -11.94 -11.50
CA GLY A 116 -23.63 -13.08 -10.86
C GLY A 116 -22.14 -12.90 -10.56
N ARG A 117 -21.55 -11.74 -10.89
CA ARG A 117 -20.15 -11.41 -10.59
C ARG A 117 -20.03 -10.20 -9.67
N LYS A 118 -19.03 -10.22 -8.79
CA LYS A 118 -18.66 -9.08 -7.94
C LYS A 118 -17.40 -8.36 -8.39
N ARG A 119 -16.56 -9.04 -9.16
CA ARG A 119 -15.22 -8.58 -9.52
C ARG A 119 -15.16 -8.32 -11.00
N PHE A 120 -14.66 -7.14 -11.34
CA PHE A 120 -14.50 -6.65 -12.70
C PHE A 120 -13.04 -6.29 -12.89
N LYS A 121 -12.48 -6.66 -14.03
CA LYS A 121 -11.12 -6.33 -14.42
C LYS A 121 -11.15 -5.82 -15.84
N GLY A 122 -10.41 -4.77 -16.10
CA GLY A 122 -10.39 -4.12 -17.40
C GLY A 122 -9.63 -2.82 -17.36
N VAL A 123 -9.66 -2.10 -18.47
CA VAL A 123 -9.00 -0.80 -18.62
C VAL A 123 -9.98 0.30 -18.22
N LEU A 124 -9.56 1.23 -17.37
CA LEU A 124 -10.37 2.40 -17.02
C LEU A 124 -10.66 3.24 -18.26
N ALA A 125 -11.94 3.56 -18.47
CA ALA A 125 -12.43 4.34 -19.61
C ALA A 125 -13.00 5.71 -19.18
N GLY A 126 -12.56 6.20 -18.01
CA GLY A 126 -12.98 7.47 -17.45
C GLY A 126 -14.19 7.36 -16.51
N VAL A 127 -14.86 8.50 -16.32
CA VAL A 127 -16.02 8.66 -15.42
C VAL A 127 -17.10 9.45 -16.14
N GLU A 128 -18.35 9.01 -16.04
CA GLU A 128 -19.53 9.74 -16.52
C GLU A 128 -20.52 9.94 -15.37
N GLY A 129 -20.69 11.19 -14.92
CA GLY A 129 -21.48 11.49 -13.72
C GLY A 129 -20.92 10.77 -12.49
N ASP A 130 -21.71 9.87 -11.92
CA ASP A 130 -21.34 9.04 -10.76
C ASP A 130 -20.93 7.61 -11.16
N GLU A 131 -20.76 7.34 -12.46
CA GLU A 131 -20.38 6.02 -12.97
C GLU A 131 -18.91 5.96 -13.36
N VAL A 132 -18.23 4.91 -12.92
CA VAL A 132 -16.90 4.54 -13.36
C VAL A 132 -17.04 3.67 -14.60
N LEU A 133 -16.40 4.07 -15.70
CA LEU A 133 -16.41 3.33 -16.95
C LEU A 133 -15.22 2.37 -17.00
N LEU A 134 -15.48 1.11 -17.37
CA LEU A 134 -14.48 0.07 -17.49
C LEU A 134 -14.63 -0.68 -18.81
N ASN A 135 -13.57 -0.75 -19.59
CA ASN A 135 -13.47 -1.58 -20.78
C ASN A 135 -13.07 -3.01 -20.37
N ILE A 136 -13.96 -3.96 -20.55
CA ILE A 136 -13.76 -5.37 -20.23
C ILE A 136 -13.70 -6.19 -21.53
N GLU A 137 -12.86 -7.22 -21.55
CA GLU A 137 -12.87 -8.20 -22.63
C GLU A 137 -13.79 -9.37 -22.29
N GLU A 138 -14.83 -9.57 -23.11
CA GLU A 138 -15.68 -10.75 -23.03
C GLU A 138 -15.79 -11.38 -24.42
N HIS A 139 -15.59 -12.69 -24.50
CA HIS A 139 -15.69 -13.44 -25.76
C HIS A 139 -14.84 -12.90 -26.94
N GLY A 140 -13.75 -12.17 -26.65
CA GLY A 140 -12.87 -11.58 -27.66
C GLY A 140 -13.34 -10.22 -28.20
N GLU A 141 -14.39 -9.65 -27.61
CA GLU A 141 -14.87 -8.30 -27.88
C GLU A 141 -14.68 -7.40 -26.66
N THR A 142 -14.35 -6.14 -26.91
CA THR A 142 -14.24 -5.13 -25.85
C THR A 142 -15.61 -4.49 -25.63
N HIS A 143 -16.09 -4.52 -24.39
CA HIS A 143 -17.32 -3.86 -23.97
C HIS A 143 -17.02 -2.83 -22.89
N THR A 144 -17.60 -1.64 -23.00
CA THR A 144 -17.58 -0.64 -21.94
C THR A 144 -18.77 -0.86 -21.01
N ILE A 145 -18.51 -1.04 -19.73
CA ILE A 145 -19.53 -1.09 -18.68
C ILE A 145 -19.44 0.14 -17.80
N GLY A 146 -20.60 0.63 -17.33
CA GLY A 146 -20.69 1.64 -16.28
C GLY A 146 -20.99 0.99 -14.94
N LEU A 147 -20.20 1.30 -13.92
CA LEU A 147 -20.47 0.90 -12.54
C LEU A 147 -20.65 2.15 -11.70
N ASN A 148 -21.82 2.29 -11.07
CA ASN A 148 -22.02 3.38 -10.14
C ASN A 148 -20.99 3.31 -8.99
N PHE A 149 -20.38 4.45 -8.69
CA PHE A 149 -19.31 4.56 -7.70
C PHE A 149 -19.75 4.07 -6.31
N ASP A 150 -21.01 4.33 -5.92
CA ASP A 150 -21.56 3.88 -4.63
C ASP A 150 -21.69 2.36 -4.51
N TRP A 151 -21.66 1.63 -5.63
CA TRP A 151 -21.67 0.17 -5.62
C TRP A 151 -20.30 -0.43 -5.35
N LEU A 152 -19.22 0.35 -5.54
CA LEU A 152 -17.87 -0.12 -5.36
C LEU A 152 -17.56 -0.34 -3.88
N SER A 153 -17.02 -1.51 -3.56
CA SER A 153 -16.54 -1.91 -2.25
C SER A 153 -15.01 -1.96 -2.16
N ASP A 154 -14.33 -2.08 -3.30
CA ASP A 154 -12.89 -2.01 -3.43
C ASP A 154 -12.54 -1.66 -4.87
N ALA A 155 -11.47 -0.90 -5.07
CA ALA A 155 -10.95 -0.60 -6.38
C ALA A 155 -9.44 -0.31 -6.28
N LYS A 156 -8.68 -0.83 -7.23
CA LYS A 156 -7.24 -0.60 -7.30
C LYS A 156 -6.70 -0.79 -8.71
N LEU A 157 -5.57 -0.15 -8.99
CA LEU A 157 -4.83 -0.40 -10.21
C LEU A 157 -4.21 -1.79 -10.20
N LEU A 158 -4.11 -2.41 -11.37
CA LEU A 158 -3.39 -3.65 -11.58
C LEU A 158 -1.95 -3.34 -11.96
N LEU A 159 -1.02 -4.14 -11.41
CA LEU A 159 0.40 -3.98 -11.67
C LEU A 159 0.73 -4.40 -13.11
N THR A 160 0.89 -3.41 -13.97
CA THR A 160 1.35 -3.57 -15.36
C THR A 160 2.68 -2.84 -15.57
N ASP A 161 3.40 -3.18 -16.64
CA ASP A 161 4.68 -2.54 -16.97
C ASP A 161 4.51 -1.02 -17.19
N GLU A 162 3.40 -0.62 -17.82
CA GLU A 162 3.04 0.79 -18.03
C GLU A 162 2.81 1.52 -16.70
N LEU A 163 2.13 0.88 -15.75
CA LEU A 163 1.93 1.43 -14.41
C LEU A 163 3.25 1.56 -13.65
N ILE A 164 4.11 0.54 -13.73
CA ILE A 164 5.44 0.55 -13.09
C ILE A 164 6.25 1.74 -13.64
N ALA A 165 6.27 1.92 -14.97
CA ALA A 165 6.99 3.02 -15.60
C ALA A 165 6.47 4.39 -15.14
N LEU A 166 5.15 4.57 -15.05
CA LEU A 166 4.55 5.80 -14.53
C LEU A 166 4.98 6.05 -13.08
N MET A 167 4.86 5.04 -12.21
CA MET A 167 5.15 5.18 -10.79
C MET A 167 6.63 5.47 -10.51
N LEU A 168 7.55 4.86 -11.29
CA LEU A 168 8.98 5.17 -11.21
C LEU A 168 9.27 6.61 -11.65
N LYS A 169 8.59 7.10 -12.69
CA LYS A 169 8.72 8.48 -13.14
C LYS A 169 8.25 9.48 -12.07
N GLN A 170 7.07 9.25 -11.48
CA GLN A 170 6.54 10.09 -10.40
C GLN A 170 7.47 10.11 -9.18
N ARG A 171 8.03 8.95 -8.81
CA ARG A 171 9.02 8.89 -7.73
C ARG A 171 10.30 9.67 -8.05
N LYS A 172 10.76 9.66 -9.30
CA LYS A 172 11.93 10.43 -9.74
C LYS A 172 11.68 11.93 -9.64
N GLU A 173 10.50 12.37 -10.09
CA GLU A 173 10.07 13.77 -10.04
C GLU A 173 9.88 14.25 -8.59
N ALA A 174 9.39 13.38 -7.69
CA ALA A 174 9.30 13.65 -6.25
C ALA A 174 10.64 13.54 -5.50
N GLY A 175 11.75 13.20 -6.18
CA GLY A 175 13.07 13.06 -5.55
C GLY A 175 13.23 11.85 -4.64
N THR A 176 12.40 10.81 -4.79
CA THR A 176 12.33 9.63 -3.90
C THR A 176 13.07 8.39 -4.42
N LEU A 177 13.72 8.47 -5.58
CA LEU A 177 14.55 7.37 -6.07
C LEU A 177 15.91 7.34 -5.37
N PRO A 178 16.36 6.19 -4.84
CA PRO A 178 17.77 6.04 -4.49
C PRO A 178 18.64 6.15 -5.76
N PRO A 179 19.83 6.77 -5.67
CA PRO A 179 20.73 6.87 -6.81
C PRO A 179 21.07 5.47 -7.35
N GLY A 180 20.78 5.22 -8.63
CA GLY A 180 21.08 3.95 -9.33
C GLY A 180 19.88 3.07 -9.69
N ALA A 181 18.65 3.41 -9.29
CA ALA A 181 17.45 2.65 -9.64
C ALA A 181 16.84 3.10 -10.99
N GLU A 182 17.55 2.93 -12.11
CA GLU A 182 16.95 3.19 -13.42
C GLU A 182 16.10 2.00 -13.91
N ALA A 183 14.98 2.31 -14.58
CA ALA A 183 14.09 1.32 -15.21
C ALA A 183 14.89 0.52 -16.26
N GLY A 184 15.26 -0.72 -15.91
CA GLY A 184 16.08 -1.58 -16.76
C GLY A 184 16.93 -2.61 -16.02
N ALA A 185 17.12 -2.50 -14.70
CA ALA A 185 17.86 -3.49 -13.92
C ALA A 185 16.94 -4.64 -13.47
N GLY A 186 16.53 -5.53 -14.39
CA GLY A 186 15.65 -6.65 -14.01
C GLY A 186 15.34 -7.72 -15.05
N ILE A 187 15.85 -7.63 -16.29
CA ILE A 187 15.92 -8.77 -17.20
C ILE A 187 17.37 -8.85 -17.64
N GLY A 188 18.15 -9.70 -16.97
CA GLY A 188 19.51 -9.99 -17.39
C GLY A 188 19.50 -10.49 -18.84
N ASP A 189 20.24 -9.81 -19.72
CA ASP A 189 20.74 -10.40 -20.96
C ASP A 189 21.38 -11.73 -20.57
N GLY A 190 20.81 -12.86 -21.00
CA GLY A 190 21.10 -14.21 -20.53
C GLY A 190 22.53 -14.69 -20.83
N ARG A 191 23.54 -14.01 -20.28
CA ARG A 191 24.89 -14.51 -20.18
C ARG A 191 24.97 -15.36 -18.93
N ALA A 192 25.21 -16.64 -19.14
CA ALA A 192 25.61 -17.55 -18.10
C ALA A 192 26.76 -16.91 -17.31
N ILE A 193 26.60 -16.81 -15.99
CA ILE A 193 27.73 -16.55 -15.10
C ILE A 193 28.63 -17.78 -15.23
N ASP A 194 29.86 -17.54 -15.69
CA ASP A 194 30.90 -18.58 -15.74
C ASP A 194 31.20 -18.99 -14.29
N PRO A 195 31.03 -20.27 -13.91
CA PRO A 195 31.20 -20.71 -12.53
C PRO A 195 32.63 -20.52 -12.00
N ASP A 196 33.60 -20.20 -12.85
CA ASP A 196 35.00 -19.98 -12.49
C ASP A 196 35.32 -18.51 -12.08
N ASP A 197 34.37 -17.56 -12.22
CA ASP A 197 34.58 -16.14 -11.85
C ASP A 197 34.11 -15.81 -10.41
N ALA A 198 33.67 -16.83 -9.65
CA ALA A 198 33.36 -16.70 -8.24
C ALA A 198 34.66 -16.76 -7.41
N GLY A 199 35.38 -15.63 -7.35
CA GLY A 199 36.43 -15.41 -6.36
C GLY A 199 35.85 -15.38 -4.95
N PHE A 200 35.75 -16.54 -4.31
CA PHE A 200 35.57 -16.64 -2.87
C PHE A 200 36.93 -16.36 -2.22
N ASP A 201 37.11 -15.15 -1.69
CA ASP A 201 38.18 -14.88 -0.74
C ASP A 201 37.87 -15.67 0.54
N GLU A 202 38.82 -16.54 0.90
CA GLU A 202 38.77 -17.44 2.05
C GLU A 202 38.83 -16.59 3.32
N ILE A 203 37.72 -16.48 4.06
CA ILE A 203 37.71 -15.84 5.37
C ILE A 203 38.32 -16.83 6.37
N GLU A 204 39.58 -16.60 6.77
CA GLU A 204 40.21 -17.27 7.89
C GLU A 204 39.38 -17.02 9.17
N MET A 205 38.84 -18.09 9.75
CA MET A 205 38.20 -18.06 11.06
C MET A 205 39.28 -18.27 12.12
N ASP A 206 39.58 -17.22 12.89
CA ASP A 206 40.41 -17.33 14.08
C ASP A 206 39.67 -18.13 15.17
N ASP A 207 40.26 -19.25 15.54
CA ASP A 207 39.85 -20.20 16.57
C ASP A 207 40.21 -19.65 17.95
N GLU A 208 39.26 -18.98 18.63
CA GLU A 208 39.33 -18.79 20.08
C GLU A 208 38.33 -19.71 20.78
N GLY A 209 38.89 -20.75 21.41
CA GLY A 209 38.20 -21.81 22.11
C GLY A 209 37.41 -21.35 23.33
N LEU A 210 36.26 -22.00 23.52
CA LEU A 210 35.47 -21.93 24.75
C LEU A 210 35.61 -23.27 25.50
N ASP A 211 36.32 -23.22 26.63
CA ASP A 211 36.44 -24.28 27.63
C ASP A 211 35.07 -24.68 28.22
N PRO A 212 34.77 -25.98 28.39
CA PRO A 212 33.60 -26.43 29.12
C PRO A 212 33.93 -27.30 30.33
N GLU A 213 34.01 -26.72 31.54
CA GLU A 213 33.82 -27.38 32.85
C GLU A 213 33.45 -26.25 33.84
N THR A 214 32.58 -26.33 34.85
CA THR A 214 31.77 -27.35 35.52
C THR A 214 30.86 -26.55 36.47
N GLU A 215 29.65 -27.01 36.80
CA GLU A 215 29.33 -27.39 38.19
C GLU A 215 27.88 -27.84 38.37
N GLN A 216 27.77 -28.73 39.33
CA GLN A 216 26.65 -29.59 39.68
C GLN A 216 25.62 -28.86 40.55
N GLY A 217 24.41 -29.43 40.62
CA GLY A 217 23.71 -29.52 41.89
C GLY A 217 22.20 -29.40 41.79
N GLY A 218 21.49 -30.44 42.23
CA GLY A 218 20.13 -30.28 42.75
C GLY A 218 19.14 -31.34 42.33
N ARG A 219 19.15 -32.43 43.07
CA ARG A 219 18.24 -33.58 43.04
C ARG A 219 16.76 -33.25 43.34
N ASP A 220 15.92 -34.14 42.81
CA ASP A 220 14.79 -34.83 43.45
C ASP A 220 13.45 -34.12 43.75
N ALA A 221 12.44 -34.60 43.01
CA ALA A 221 11.31 -35.40 43.50
C ALA A 221 9.91 -34.78 43.69
N ALA A 222 8.95 -35.60 43.22
CA ALA A 222 7.60 -35.88 43.74
C ALA A 222 6.39 -35.05 43.21
N THR A 223 5.65 -35.71 42.30
CA THR A 223 4.29 -36.30 42.48
C THR A 223 3.19 -35.50 43.19
N LYS A 224 1.98 -35.50 42.55
CA LYS A 224 0.56 -35.46 43.05
C LYS A 224 0.34 -34.99 44.51
N GLU A 225 -0.62 -34.12 44.82
CA GLU A 225 -2.05 -34.00 44.46
C GLU A 225 -2.50 -32.54 44.43
#